data_AF-A0A5J5J3Z9-F1
#
_entry.id   AF-A0A5J5J3Z9-F1
#
_cell.length_a   1.000
_cell.length_b   1.000
_cell.length_c   1.000
_cell.angle_alpha   90.00
_cell.angle_beta   90.00
_cell.angle_gamma   90.00
#
_symmetry.space_group_name_H-M   'P 1'
#
loop_
_entity.id
_entity.type
_entity.pdbx_description
1 polymer ?
#
loop_
_entity_poly.entity_id
_entity_poly.type
_entity_poly.pdbx_seq_one_letter_code
_entity_poly.pdbx_strand_id
1 'polypeptide(L)'
;MTPAKVADAAALEAEAKAAAEASAASDAAAAEVEAVEPEGVTVVMVIGISGLRDGEPWPAPGESIVLPADEAALYIANGYAKLPADEK
;
A
#
# COMPACT_ATOMS: atom_id res chain seq x y z
N MET A 1 14.71 -45.92 49.72
CA MET A 1 15.60 -46.80 48.94
C MET A 1 15.53 -46.33 47.49
N THR A 2 16.54 -45.59 47.04
CA THR A 2 16.77 -45.26 45.61
C THR A 2 17.90 -46.16 45.11
N PRO A 3 17.85 -46.59 43.85
CA PRO A 3 18.83 -46.09 42.86
C PRO A 3 18.12 -45.72 41.54
N ALA A 4 18.35 -44.57 40.89
CA ALA A 4 19.55 -44.02 40.26
C ALA A 4 19.97 -44.72 38.94
N LYS A 5 19.82 -43.96 37.83
CA LYS A 5 20.64 -43.95 36.58
C LYS A 5 20.38 -45.15 35.63
N VAL A 6 20.26 -45.01 34.30
CA VAL A 6 21.15 -44.32 33.33
C VAL A 6 20.41 -44.04 32.00
N ALA A 7 20.70 -42.87 31.41
CA ALA A 7 20.70 -42.48 29.99
C ALA A 7 19.44 -42.70 29.11
N ASP A 8 18.89 -41.58 28.60
CA ASP A 8 19.30 -41.14 27.27
C ASP A 8 19.20 -39.61 27.18
N ALA A 9 20.30 -38.99 26.75
CA ALA A 9 20.44 -37.57 26.55
C ALA A 9 20.50 -37.32 25.05
N ALA A 10 19.34 -37.10 24.41
CA ALA A 10 19.27 -36.64 23.03
C ALA A 10 17.82 -36.35 22.60
N ALA A 11 17.27 -35.23 23.05
CA ALA A 11 16.15 -34.56 22.37
C ALA A 11 16.25 -33.06 22.70
N LEU A 12 17.27 -32.38 22.17
CA LEU A 12 17.08 -31.52 20.98
C LEU A 12 15.97 -30.51 21.30
N GLU A 13 16.27 -29.42 22.00
CA GLU A 13 16.64 -28.16 21.32
C GLU A 13 15.94 -28.00 19.96
N ALA A 14 14.63 -27.79 19.96
CA ALA A 14 13.87 -27.52 18.75
C ALA A 14 12.60 -26.66 18.94
N GLU A 15 12.44 -25.93 20.04
CA GLU A 15 11.24 -25.09 20.25
C GLU A 15 11.52 -23.61 20.55
N ALA A 16 12.76 -23.14 20.41
CA ALA A 16 13.10 -21.71 20.49
C ALA A 16 13.52 -21.07 19.14
N LYS A 17 13.40 -21.80 18.03
CA LYS A 17 13.80 -21.30 16.70
C LYS A 17 12.84 -21.76 15.59
N ALA A 18 11.55 -21.45 15.74
CA ALA A 18 10.55 -21.70 14.70
C ALA A 18 9.43 -20.64 14.62
N ALA A 19 9.63 -19.46 15.22
CA ALA A 19 8.73 -18.31 15.04
C ALA A 19 9.41 -17.08 14.40
N ALA A 20 10.71 -17.15 14.10
CA ALA A 20 11.48 -16.00 13.62
C ALA A 20 11.99 -16.10 12.17
N GLU A 21 11.83 -17.25 11.48
CA GLU A 21 12.36 -17.45 10.12
C GLU A 21 11.38 -18.23 9.21
N ALA A 22 10.08 -17.94 9.31
CA ALA A 22 9.11 -18.33 8.29
C ALA A 22 8.55 -17.07 7.63
N SER A 23 9.06 -16.80 6.43
CA SER A 23 8.47 -15.94 5.41
C SER A 23 8.80 -14.44 5.44
N ALA A 24 9.99 -14.07 5.89
CA ALA A 24 10.74 -12.99 5.25
C ALA A 24 11.41 -13.53 3.96
N ALA A 25 10.61 -13.95 2.98
CA ALA A 25 11.01 -14.32 1.60
C ALA A 25 9.76 -14.71 0.77
N SER A 26 8.88 -13.75 0.54
CA SER A 26 8.05 -13.68 -0.67
C SER A 26 8.10 -12.21 -1.06
N ASP A 27 9.26 -11.74 -1.57
CA ASP A 27 9.52 -11.74 -3.01
C ASP A 27 8.37 -10.99 -3.71
N ALA A 28 8.44 -9.66 -3.74
CA ALA A 28 8.97 -8.96 -4.91
C ALA A 28 8.20 -9.29 -6.21
N ALA A 29 6.87 -9.40 -6.14
CA ALA A 29 6.01 -9.17 -7.30
C ALA A 29 5.52 -7.71 -7.27
N ALA A 30 6.45 -6.78 -7.48
CA ALA A 30 6.13 -5.56 -8.19
C ALA A 30 5.97 -5.94 -9.66
N ALA A 31 4.73 -6.08 -10.13
CA ALA A 31 4.35 -5.88 -11.52
C ALA A 31 2.84 -6.17 -11.66
N GLU A 32 2.12 -5.13 -12.03
CA GLU A 32 0.90 -5.21 -12.83
C GLU A 32 -0.34 -5.79 -12.11
N VAL A 33 -0.84 -5.07 -11.10
CA VAL A 33 -2.29 -4.87 -11.10
C VAL A 33 -2.57 -3.96 -12.28
N GLU A 34 -3.01 -4.58 -13.37
CA GLU A 34 -3.64 -3.97 -14.52
C GLU A 34 -4.39 -2.72 -14.04
N ALA A 35 -3.83 -1.55 -14.34
CA ALA A 35 -4.56 -0.31 -14.23
C ALA A 35 -5.71 -0.47 -15.23
N VAL A 36 -6.85 -0.95 -14.74
CA VAL A 36 -8.13 -0.69 -15.38
C VAL A 36 -8.13 0.80 -15.55
N GLU A 37 -7.75 1.30 -16.73
CA GLU A 37 -7.74 2.72 -17.04
C GLU A 37 -9.15 3.20 -16.74
N PRO A 38 -9.41 3.79 -15.57
CA PRO A 38 -10.76 4.20 -15.30
C PRO A 38 -10.92 5.40 -16.20
N GLU A 39 -11.83 5.32 -17.15
CA GLU A 39 -12.37 6.44 -17.90
C GLU A 39 -12.58 7.60 -16.90
N GLY A 40 -11.58 8.48 -16.82
CA GLY A 40 -11.28 9.25 -15.62
C GLY A 40 -10.97 10.66 -16.04
N VAL A 41 -11.37 11.61 -15.22
CA VAL A 41 -11.18 13.02 -15.49
C VAL A 41 -9.88 13.44 -14.84
N THR A 42 -8.94 13.87 -15.66
CA THR A 42 -7.73 14.55 -15.20
C THR A 42 -8.14 15.88 -14.59
N VAL A 43 -7.73 16.12 -13.35
CA VAL A 43 -7.92 17.39 -12.64
C VAL A 43 -6.60 17.86 -12.04
N VAL A 44 -6.46 19.16 -11.85
CA VAL A 44 -5.32 19.78 -11.15
C VAL A 44 -5.75 20.11 -9.73
N MET A 45 -5.01 19.59 -8.75
CA MET A 45 -5.28 19.86 -7.33
C MET A 45 -5.01 21.33 -7.01
N VAL A 46 -5.93 21.98 -6.29
CA VAL A 46 -5.80 23.38 -5.85
C VAL A 46 -5.41 23.45 -4.38
N ILE A 47 -5.77 22.43 -3.61
CA ILE A 47 -5.41 22.29 -2.19
C ILE A 47 -4.54 21.06 -1.97
N GLY A 48 -3.82 21.05 -0.84
CA GLY A 48 -3.08 19.87 -0.39
C GLY A 48 -4.00 19.00 0.45
N ILE A 49 -4.08 17.71 0.11
CA ILE A 49 -4.83 16.72 0.88
C ILE A 49 -3.83 15.86 1.66
N SER A 50 -4.07 15.67 2.95
CA SER A 50 -3.25 14.78 3.77
C SER A 50 -3.72 13.33 3.64
N GLY A 51 -2.81 12.39 3.89
CA GLY A 51 -3.10 10.96 3.80
C GLY A 51 -2.71 10.36 2.46
N LEU A 52 -3.14 9.11 2.25
CA LEU A 52 -2.81 8.31 1.07
C LEU A 52 -4.10 8.00 0.29
N ARG A 53 -4.04 8.10 -1.03
CA ARG A 53 -4.99 7.56 -2.00
C ARG A 53 -4.34 6.34 -2.65
N ASP A 54 -5.00 5.19 -2.60
CA ASP A 54 -4.50 3.94 -3.21
C ASP A 54 -3.08 3.53 -2.76
N GLY A 55 -2.69 3.95 -1.55
CA GLY A 55 -1.35 3.71 -0.99
C GLY A 55 -0.32 4.79 -1.31
N GLU A 56 -0.64 5.77 -2.16
CA GLU A 56 0.23 6.88 -2.54
C GLU A 56 -0.25 8.21 -1.95
N PRO A 57 0.64 9.15 -1.60
CA PRO A 57 0.22 10.46 -1.14
C PRO A 57 -0.56 11.20 -2.21
N TRP A 58 -1.50 12.03 -1.78
CA TRP A 58 -2.17 12.94 -2.70
C TRP A 58 -1.17 13.88 -3.40
N PRO A 59 -1.44 14.28 -4.65
CA PRO A 59 -0.59 15.22 -5.36
C PRO A 59 -0.51 16.56 -4.63
N ALA A 60 0.61 17.24 -4.81
CA ALA A 60 0.75 18.59 -4.30
C ALA A 60 -0.22 19.56 -5.03
N PRO A 61 -0.57 20.70 -4.42
CA PRO A 61 -1.28 21.76 -5.12
C PRO A 61 -0.55 22.17 -6.40
N GLY A 62 -1.27 22.17 -7.52
CA GLY A 62 -0.73 22.45 -8.86
C GLY A 62 -0.41 21.20 -9.67
N GLU A 63 -0.37 20.02 -9.06
CA GLU A 63 -0.16 18.74 -9.75
C GLU A 63 -1.48 18.12 -10.19
N SER A 64 -1.41 17.30 -11.25
CA SER A 64 -2.57 16.64 -11.85
C SER A 64 -2.77 15.22 -11.32
N ILE A 65 -4.02 14.79 -11.21
CA ILE A 65 -4.42 13.41 -10.90
C ILE A 65 -5.63 13.02 -11.73
N VAL A 66 -5.72 11.73 -12.07
CA VAL A 66 -6.90 11.14 -12.70
C VAL A 66 -7.85 10.66 -11.62
N LEU A 67 -9.06 11.21 -11.61
CA LEU A 67 -10.13 10.80 -10.69
C LEU A 67 -11.34 10.28 -11.48
N PRO A 68 -12.16 9.39 -10.91
CA PRO A 68 -13.47 9.07 -11.48
C PRO A 68 -14.29 10.33 -11.71
N ALA A 69 -15.10 10.37 -12.77
CA ALA A 69 -15.84 11.58 -13.18
C ALA A 69 -16.72 12.17 -12.07
N ASP A 70 -17.42 11.32 -11.31
CA ASP A 70 -18.27 11.74 -10.19
C ASP A 70 -17.45 12.38 -9.07
N GLU A 71 -16.27 11.82 -8.77
CA GLU A 71 -15.37 12.34 -7.76
C GLU A 71 -14.73 13.66 -8.24
N ALA A 72 -14.22 13.70 -9.46
CA ALA A 72 -13.69 14.91 -10.08
C ALA A 72 -14.69 16.08 -10.03
N ALA A 73 -15.96 15.81 -10.36
CA ALA A 73 -17.03 16.81 -10.31
C ALA A 73 -17.23 17.37 -8.89
N LEU A 74 -17.21 16.51 -7.86
CA LEU A 74 -17.30 16.93 -6.46
C LEU A 74 -16.10 17.77 -6.04
N TYR A 75 -14.89 17.38 -6.44
CA TYR A 75 -13.68 18.12 -6.08
C TYR A 75 -13.63 19.49 -6.75
N ILE A 76 -14.08 19.58 -8.01
CA ILE A 76 -14.20 20.86 -8.71
C ILE A 76 -15.29 21.73 -8.08
N ALA A 77 -16.45 21.16 -7.77
CA ALA A 77 -17.56 21.89 -7.14
C ALA A 77 -17.20 22.45 -5.75
N ASN A 78 -16.39 21.71 -4.98
CA ASN A 78 -15.89 22.14 -3.67
C ASN A 78 -14.67 23.07 -3.75
N GLY A 79 -14.11 23.31 -4.95
CA GLY A 79 -12.93 24.13 -5.16
C GLY A 79 -11.61 23.48 -4.75
N TYR A 80 -11.58 22.16 -4.60
CA TYR A 80 -10.36 21.39 -4.26
C TYR A 80 -9.51 21.05 -5.47
N ALA A 81 -10.14 20.98 -6.64
CA ALA A 81 -9.48 20.75 -7.91
C ALA A 81 -10.05 21.68 -8.99
N LYS A 82 -9.36 21.77 -10.11
CA LYS A 82 -9.82 22.47 -11.32
C LYS A 82 -9.56 21.60 -12.54
N LEU A 83 -10.30 21.83 -13.62
CA LEU A 83 -9.95 21.25 -14.91
C LEU A 83 -8.54 21.73 -15.30
N PRO A 84 -7.69 20.85 -15.88
CA PRO A 84 -6.46 21.29 -16.51
C PRO A 84 -6.82 22.35 -17.54
N ALA A 85 -5.95 23.35 -17.71
CA ALA A 85 -6.16 24.29 -18.79
C ALA A 85 -6.09 23.51 -20.09
N ASP A 86 -7.20 23.39 -20.81
CA ASP A 86 -7.16 23.06 -22.24
C ASP A 86 -6.18 24.07 -22.87
N GLU A 87 -5.02 23.58 -23.31
CA GLU A 87 -4.20 24.32 -24.26
C GLU A 87 -5.06 24.49 -25.51
N LYS A 88 -5.65 25.68 -25.58
CA LYS A 88 -6.63 26.11 -26.57
C LYS A 88 -6.05 26.17 -27.97
#